data_AF-A0ABD0Q1D7-F1
#
_entry.id   AF-A0ABD0Q1D7-F1
#
_cell.length_a   1.000
_cell.length_b   1.000
_cell.length_c   1.000
_cell.angle_alpha   90.00
_cell.angle_beta   90.00
_cell.angle_gamma   90.00
#
_symmetry.space_group_name_H-M   'P 1'
#
loop_
_entity.id
_entity.type
_entity.pdbx_description
1 polymer ?
#
loop_
_entity_poly.entity_id
_entity_poly.type
_entity_poly.pdbx_seq_one_letter_code
_entity_poly.pdbx_strand_id
1 'polypeptide(L)' 'ALLLNSVMWAFRAEFVATRATDFIGMIKDCDEAGFPKHLLFASLGRSLSCADPPENERLSILNEAWKVITK' A
#
# COMPACT_ATOMS: atom_id res chain seq x y z
N ALA A 1 12.30 0.27 2.30
CA ALA A 1 11.29 -0.59 1.64
C ALA A 1 10.98 -1.86 2.43
N LEU A 2 11.99 -2.67 2.80
CA LEU A 2 11.79 -3.93 3.53
C LEU A 2 11.03 -3.77 4.86
N LEU A 3 11.37 -2.74 5.66
CA LEU A 3 10.65 -2.45 6.90
C LEU A 3 9.15 -2.21 6.65
N LEU A 4 8.82 -1.45 5.61
CA LEU A 4 7.42 -1.15 5.26
C LEU A 4 6.67 -2.43 4.84
N ASN A 5 7.32 -3.31 4.08
CA ASN A 5 6.77 -4.62 3.74
C ASN A 5 6.54 -5.47 5.00
N SER A 6 7.51 -5.52 5.93
CA SER A 6 7.38 -6.25 7.19
C SER A 6 6.24 -5.71 8.06
N VAL A 7 6.03 -4.39 8.10
CA VAL A 7 4.90 -3.75 8.80
C VAL A 7 3.58 -4.20 8.18
N MET A 8 3.42 -4.15 6.86
CA MET A 8 2.18 -4.60 6.20
C MET A 8 1.85 -6.07 6.48
N TRP A 9 2.86 -6.92 6.71
CA TRP A 9 2.66 -8.33 7.07
C TRP A 9 2.47 -8.59 8.56
N ALA A 10 3.04 -7.75 9.43
CA ALA A 10 2.97 -7.92 10.87
C ALA A 10 1.67 -7.40 11.50
N PHE A 11 1.05 -6.38 10.90
CA PHE A 11 -0.20 -5.79 11.39
C PHE A 11 -1.44 -6.41 10.74
N ARG A 12 -2.57 -6.39 11.45
CA ARG A 12 -3.86 -6.84 10.88
C ARG A 12 -4.24 -5.96 9.70
N ALA A 13 -4.85 -6.59 8.70
CA ALA A 13 -5.30 -5.94 7.47
C ALA A 13 -6.19 -4.71 7.73
N GLU A 14 -7.02 -4.71 8.77
CA GLU A 14 -7.88 -3.57 9.14
C GLU A 14 -7.10 -2.29 9.45
N PHE A 15 -5.97 -2.41 10.18
CA PHE A 15 -5.14 -1.25 10.51
C PHE A 15 -4.41 -0.72 9.28
N VAL A 16 -3.99 -1.64 8.41
CA VAL A 16 -3.34 -1.30 7.14
C VAL A 16 -4.34 -0.62 6.19
N ALA A 17 -5.56 -1.14 6.09
CA ALA A 17 -6.63 -0.63 5.23
C ALA A 17 -7.11 0.76 5.66
N THR A 18 -7.25 0.99 6.97
CA THR A 18 -7.64 2.30 7.52
C THR A 18 -6.60 3.39 7.23
N ARG A 19 -5.34 3.01 6.98
CA ARG A 19 -4.22 3.94 6.76
C ARG A 19 -3.61 3.78 5.36
N ALA A 20 -4.37 3.24 4.43
CA ALA A 20 -3.87 2.85 3.12
C ALA A 20 -3.27 4.03 2.34
N THR A 21 -3.89 5.20 2.42
CA THR A 21 -3.40 6.47 1.85
C THR A 21 -2.04 6.88 2.40
N ASP A 22 -1.84 6.77 3.72
CA ASP A 22 -0.56 7.03 4.37
C ASP A 22 0.51 6.04 3.89
N PHE A 23 0.17 4.75 3.82
CA PHE A 23 1.06 3.71 3.29
C PHE A 23 1.46 3.99 1.83
N ILE A 24 0.53 4.44 0.98
CA ILE A 24 0.84 4.82 -0.40
C ILE A 24 1.84 5.97 -0.46
N GLY A 25 1.70 6.98 0.40
CA GLY A 25 2.68 8.05 0.54
C GLY A 25 4.07 7.51 0.90
N MET A 26 4.14 6.67 1.93
CA MET A 26 5.39 6.03 2.36
C MET A 26 6.02 5.14 1.28
N ILE A 27 5.22 4.44 0.46
CA ILE A 27 5.73 3.62 -0.65
C ILE A 27 6.35 4.52 -1.73
N LYS A 28 5.74 5.67 -2.03
CA LYS A 28 6.26 6.61 -3.04
C LYS A 28 7.58 7.25 -2.60
N ASP A 29 7.64 7.68 -1.35
CA ASP A 29 8.81 8.34 -0.75
C ASP A 29 9.96 7.37 -0.46
N CYS A 30 9.67 6.06 -0.46
CA CYS A 30 10.71 5.06 -0.27
C CYS A 30 11.67 5.03 -1.46
N ASP A 31 12.97 4.92 -1.19
CA ASP A 31 13.97 4.78 -2.23
C ASP A 31 13.93 3.35 -2.86
N GLU A 32 14.25 3.22 -4.15
CA GLU A 32 14.21 1.94 -4.88
C GLU A 32 15.45 1.05 -4.63
N ALA A 33 16.30 1.43 -3.67
CA ALA A 33 17.51 0.70 -3.30
C ALA A 33 17.17 -0.70 -2.73
N GLY A 34 17.10 -1.70 -3.61
CA GLY A 34 17.07 -3.12 -3.29
C GLY A 34 15.69 -3.77 -3.09
N PHE A 35 14.58 -3.04 -3.22
CA PHE A 35 13.24 -3.64 -3.16
C PHE A 35 12.24 -2.94 -4.10
N PRO A 36 11.60 -3.67 -5.02
CA PRO A 36 10.67 -3.07 -5.96
C PRO A 36 9.41 -2.50 -5.30
N LYS A 37 9.04 -1.26 -5.64
CA LYS A 37 7.82 -0.60 -5.12
C LYS A 37 6.54 -1.34 -5.46
N HIS A 38 6.48 -1.99 -6.63
CA HIS A 38 5.31 -2.75 -7.05
C HIS A 38 4.97 -3.92 -6.09
N LEU A 39 5.98 -4.50 -5.43
CA LEU A 39 5.75 -5.54 -4.41
C LEU A 39 5.13 -4.97 -3.12
N LEU A 40 5.45 -3.72 -2.77
CA LEU A 40 4.80 -3.03 -1.66
C LEU A 40 3.33 -2.73 -1.99
N PHE A 41 3.04 -2.27 -3.21
CA PHE A 41 1.66 -2.09 -3.68
C PHE A 41 0.89 -3.40 -3.72
N ALA A 42 1.51 -4.51 -4.11
CA ALA A 42 0.88 -5.83 -4.07
C ALA A 42 0.55 -6.27 -2.63
N SER A 43 1.47 -6.09 -1.67
CA SER A 43 1.23 -6.39 -0.25
C SER A 43 0.13 -5.52 0.35
N LEU A 44 0.10 -4.24 -0.02
CA LEU A 44 -0.97 -3.32 0.38
C LEU A 44 -2.31 -3.77 -0.20
N GLY A 45 -2.38 -4.07 -1.51
CA GLY A 45 -3.57 -4.56 -2.19
C GLY A 45 -4.13 -5.83 -1.56
N ARG A 46 -3.28 -6.75 -1.11
CA ARG A 46 -3.70 -7.95 -0.38
C ARG A 46 -4.37 -7.61 0.96
N SER A 47 -3.83 -6.63 1.69
CA SER A 47 -4.43 -6.15 2.94
C SER A 47 -5.79 -5.51 2.68
N LEU A 48 -5.91 -4.71 1.63
CA LEU A 48 -7.16 -4.09 1.20
C LEU A 48 -8.21 -5.08 0.70
N SER A 49 -7.78 -6.21 0.15
CA SER A 49 -8.68 -7.30 -0.25
C SER A 49 -9.26 -8.05 0.95
N CYS A 50 -8.57 -8.02 2.09
CA CYS A 50 -8.97 -8.70 3.32
C CYS A 50 -9.74 -7.77 4.28
N ALA A 51 -9.51 -6.47 4.20
CA ALA A 51 -10.19 -5.46 4.99
C ALA A 51 -10.46 -4.21 4.13
N ASP A 52 -11.72 -3.79 4.12
CA ASP A 52 -12.15 -2.65 3.34
C ASP A 52 -11.58 -1.34 3.90
N PRO A 53 -10.91 -0.52 3.06
CA PRO A 53 -10.56 0.83 3.44
C PRO A 53 -11.81 1.75 3.46
N PRO A 54 -11.71 2.92 4.11
CA PRO A 54 -12.78 3.91 4.15
C PRO A 54 -13.31 4.26 2.75
N GLU A 55 -14.64 4.34 2.58
CA GLU A 55 -15.28 4.53 1.26
C GLU A 55 -14.79 5.77 0.51
N ASN A 56 -14.56 6.85 1.24
CA ASN A 56 -14.02 8.11 0.74
C ASN A 56 -12.59 8.00 0.18
N GLU A 57 -11.83 6.98 0.59
CA GLU A 57 -10.43 6.81 0.20
C GLU A 57 -10.22 5.74 -0.89
N ARG A 58 -11.19 4.83 -1.09
CA ARG A 58 -11.12 3.73 -2.07
C ARG A 58 -10.70 4.18 -3.46
N LEU A 59 -11.36 5.21 -4.00
CA LEU A 59 -11.07 5.76 -5.33
C LEU A 59 -9.68 6.41 -5.40
N SER A 60 -9.26 7.09 -4.34
CA SER A 60 -7.95 7.71 -4.26
C SER A 60 -6.84 6.66 -4.27
N ILE A 61 -7.00 5.62 -3.45
CA ILE A 61 -6.09 4.47 -3.36
C ILE A 61 -5.93 3.79 -4.73
N LEU A 62 -7.04 3.50 -5.41
CA LEU A 62 -7.04 2.90 -6.74
C LEU A 62 -6.31 3.78 -7.77
N ASN A 63 -6.61 5.08 -7.80
CA ASN A 63 -5.97 6.01 -8.73
C ASN A 63 -4.45 6.07 -8.51
N GLU A 64 -4.00 6.10 -7.25
CA GLU A 64 -2.58 6.17 -6.95
C GLU A 64 -1.83 4.86 -7.22
N ALA A 65 -2.45 3.71 -6.93
CA ALA A 65 -1.88 2.42 -7.29
C ALA A 65 -1.80 2.26 -8.83
N TRP A 66 -2.85 2.66 -9.55
CA TRP A 66 -2.92 2.57 -11.00
C TRP A 66 -1.80 3.36 -11.69
N LYS A 67 -1.54 4.60 -11.26
CA LYS A 67 -0.44 5.45 -11.78
C LYS A 67 0.93 4.79 -11.70
N VAL A 68 1.14 3.91 -10.72
CA VAL A 68 2.41 3.20 -10.52
C VAL A 68 2.45 1.90 -11.33
N ILE A 69 1.32 1.19 -11.46
CA ILE A 69 1.24 -0.10 -12.16
C ILE A 69 1.27 0.07 -13.69
N THR A 70 0.68 1.15 -14.22
CA THR A 70 0.62 1.38 -15.67
C THR A 70 1.82 2.10 -16.26
N LYS A 71 2.79 2.48 -15.43
CA LYS A 71 4.08 3.03 -15.86
C LYS A 71 5.09 1.91 -16.04
#